data_AF-A0A5J5FDH5-F1
#
_entry.id   AF-A0A5J5FDH5-F1
#
_cell.length_a   1.000
_cell.length_b   1.000
_cell.length_c   1.000
_cell.angle_alpha   90.00
_cell.angle_beta   90.00
_cell.angle_gamma   90.00
#
_symmetry.space_group_name_H-M   'P 1'
#
loop_
_entity.id
_entity.type
_entity.pdbx_description
1 polymer ?
#
loop_
_entity_poly.entity_id
_entity_poly.type
_entity_poly.pdbx_seq_one_letter_code
_entity_poly.pdbx_strand_id
1 'polypeptide(L)'
;MNAQETVIASTILIFILSAVLSVFLSLNYLRNQKRSSLFWSIGMWLFAFSVLLEILFAIGIFNQPLIRLYLFAVAELVLFLSFGSANLLNGRWLRYYYGYSIAVSIYLAISLMLFPVQRIILHYVVFGPLPLNDTIASSLITFPAAIVIIAMAAMSYRKSRNYRLVSIILGVIIVSIAGTLYIAKFPAFLYYAEFIGILLLWIGFFDARSVIRKKPENQ
;
A
#
# COMPACT_ATOMS: atom_id res chain seq x y z
N MET A 1 18.02 -22.90 -4.21
CA MET A 1 17.27 -22.15 -3.18
C MET A 1 15.92 -22.81 -3.01
N ASN A 2 15.59 -23.17 -1.77
CA ASN A 2 14.23 -23.63 -1.44
C ASN A 2 13.25 -22.47 -1.62
N ALA A 3 11.99 -22.74 -1.98
CA ALA A 3 10.97 -21.71 -2.22
C ALA A 3 10.83 -20.72 -1.04
N GLN A 4 11.00 -21.22 0.19
CA GLN A 4 10.99 -20.43 1.42
C GLN A 4 12.16 -19.45 1.51
N GLU A 5 13.37 -19.83 1.08
CA GLU A 5 14.55 -18.94 1.09
C GLU A 5 14.38 -17.77 0.12
N THR A 6 13.79 -18.04 -1.05
CA THR A 6 13.48 -17.00 -2.04
C THR A 6 12.44 -16.02 -1.50
N VAL A 7 11.39 -16.52 -0.86
CA VAL A 7 10.37 -15.67 -0.22
C VAL A 7 11.01 -14.78 0.83
N ILE A 8 11.74 -15.37 1.79
CA ILE A 8 12.40 -14.61 2.87
C ILE A 8 13.32 -13.53 2.30
N ALA A 9 14.21 -13.88 1.36
CA ALA A 9 15.15 -12.94 0.75
C ALA A 9 14.42 -11.79 0.04
N SER A 10 13.36 -12.11 -0.73
CA SER A 10 12.56 -11.11 -1.44
C SER A 10 11.80 -10.18 -0.48
N THR A 11 11.16 -10.72 0.56
CA THR A 11 10.41 -9.93 1.56
C THR A 11 11.34 -9.02 2.36
N ILE A 12 12.56 -9.48 2.70
CA ILE A 12 13.56 -8.65 3.37
C ILE A 12 13.97 -7.47 2.47
N LEU A 13 14.23 -7.74 1.18
CA LEU A 13 14.58 -6.69 0.24
C LEU A 13 13.44 -5.68 0.06
N ILE A 14 12.21 -6.14 -0.13
CA ILE A 14 11.02 -5.29 -0.26
C ILE A 14 10.82 -4.47 1.03
N PHE A 15 11.04 -5.06 2.20
CA PHE A 15 10.96 -4.36 3.49
C PHE A 15 11.98 -3.22 3.57
N ILE A 16 13.25 -3.47 3.23
CA ILE A 16 14.29 -2.44 3.25
C ILE A 16 13.93 -1.31 2.27
N LEU A 17 13.55 -1.64 1.04
CA LEU A 17 13.19 -0.65 0.02
C LEU A 17 11.97 0.19 0.42
N SER A 18 10.95 -0.45 1.00
CA SER A 18 9.75 0.23 1.47
C SER A 18 9.99 1.08 2.72
N ALA A 19 10.77 0.61 3.68
CA ALA A 19 11.14 1.37 4.87
C ALA A 19 11.93 2.63 4.51
N VAL A 20 12.93 2.50 3.63
CA VAL A 20 13.72 3.66 3.16
C VAL A 20 12.84 4.66 2.42
N LEU A 21 11.94 4.20 1.54
CA LEU A 21 11.01 5.08 0.83
C LEU A 21 10.03 5.76 1.80
N SER A 22 9.57 5.04 2.82
CA SER A 22 8.68 5.58 3.88
C SER A 22 9.36 6.72 4.65
N VAL A 23 10.63 6.55 5.01
CA VAL A 23 11.43 7.61 5.64
C VAL A 23 11.55 8.82 4.70
N PHE A 24 11.88 8.60 3.42
CA PHE A 24 11.98 9.69 2.45
C PHE A 24 10.68 10.49 2.32
N LEU A 25 9.52 9.81 2.25
CA LEU A 25 8.22 10.47 2.20
C LEU A 25 7.88 11.21 3.49
N SER A 26 8.26 10.65 4.63
CA SER A 26 8.08 11.29 5.94
C SER A 26 8.88 12.59 6.02
N LEU A 27 10.15 12.57 5.61
CA LEU A 27 11.00 13.77 5.52
C LEU A 27 10.43 14.79 4.53
N ASN A 28 9.93 14.34 3.38
CA ASN A 28 9.30 15.21 2.40
C ASN A 28 8.00 15.86 2.94
N TYR A 29 7.23 15.13 3.77
CA TYR A 29 6.09 15.69 4.48
C TYR A 29 6.55 16.75 5.50
N LEU A 30 7.55 16.46 6.33
CA LEU A 30 8.07 17.43 7.30
C LEU A 30 8.54 18.73 6.63
N ARG A 31 9.13 18.64 5.43
CA ARG A 31 9.59 19.80 4.66
C ARG A 31 8.46 20.61 4.03
N ASN A 32 7.44 19.95 3.46
CA ASN A 32 6.42 20.62 2.65
C ASN A 32 5.08 20.82 3.38
N GLN A 33 4.86 20.11 4.47
CA GLN A 33 3.63 20.05 5.28
C GLN A 33 2.33 19.85 4.48
N LYS A 34 2.41 19.23 3.30
CA LYS A 34 1.25 18.95 2.44
C LYS A 34 0.52 17.70 2.93
N ARG A 35 -0.81 17.78 3.03
CA ARG A 35 -1.68 16.64 3.41
C ARG A 35 -1.46 15.42 2.52
N SER A 36 -1.31 15.62 1.21
CA SER A 36 -1.02 14.55 0.25
C SER A 36 0.25 13.77 0.62
N SER A 37 1.32 14.47 1.01
CA SER A 37 2.59 13.84 1.43
C SER A 37 2.48 13.08 2.74
N LEU A 38 1.66 13.55 3.69
CA LEU A 38 1.37 12.83 4.93
C LEU A 38 0.70 11.49 4.62
N PHE A 39 -0.37 11.50 3.84
CA PHE A 39 -1.13 10.29 3.54
C PHE A 39 -0.30 9.27 2.74
N TRP A 40 0.52 9.71 1.79
CA TRP A 40 1.46 8.82 1.11
C TRP A 40 2.52 8.25 2.05
N SER A 41 3.03 9.04 2.99
CA SER A 41 3.96 8.56 4.02
C SER A 41 3.31 7.48 4.91
N ILE A 42 2.09 7.72 5.39
CA ILE A 42 1.34 6.73 6.20
C ILE A 42 1.10 5.45 5.40
N GLY A 43 0.62 5.56 4.15
CA GLY A 43 0.41 4.40 3.27
C GLY A 43 1.68 3.58 3.04
N MET A 44 2.82 4.26 2.87
CA MET A 44 4.12 3.57 2.71
C MET A 44 4.60 2.89 4.00
N TRP A 45 4.39 3.51 5.17
CA TRP A 45 4.67 2.86 6.44
C TRP A 45 3.81 1.64 6.68
N LEU A 46 2.52 1.69 6.31
CA LEU A 46 1.63 0.53 6.37
C LEU A 46 2.09 -0.58 5.42
N PHE A 47 2.62 -0.24 4.24
CA PHE A 47 3.23 -1.21 3.32
C PHE A 47 4.48 -1.84 3.93
N ALA A 48 5.44 -1.06 4.43
CA ALA A 48 6.63 -1.59 5.09
C ALA A 48 6.27 -2.48 6.31
N PHE A 49 5.28 -2.07 7.08
CA PHE A 49 4.78 -2.84 8.21
C PHE A 49 4.11 -4.15 7.78
N SER A 50 3.34 -4.15 6.69
CA SER A 50 2.72 -5.36 6.14
C SER A 50 3.79 -6.36 5.69
N VAL A 51 4.82 -5.90 4.98
CA VAL A 51 5.94 -6.75 4.55
C VAL A 51 6.76 -7.27 5.74
N LEU A 52 6.89 -6.48 6.82
CA LEU A 52 7.49 -6.98 8.06
C LEU A 52 6.69 -8.15 8.66
N LEU A 53 5.35 -8.07 8.66
CA LEU A 53 4.50 -9.17 9.10
C LEU A 53 4.67 -10.41 8.20
N GLU A 54 4.84 -10.21 6.89
CA GLU A 54 5.15 -11.33 5.98
C GLU A 54 6.48 -12.01 6.28
N ILE A 55 7.51 -11.26 6.65
CA ILE A 55 8.78 -11.84 7.12
C ILE A 55 8.53 -12.73 8.33
N LEU A 56 7.74 -12.27 9.32
CA LEU A 56 7.37 -13.07 10.48
C LEU A 56 6.63 -14.35 10.08
N PHE A 57 5.69 -14.25 9.13
CA PHE A 57 4.95 -15.40 8.61
C PHE A 57 5.88 -16.41 7.90
N ALA A 58 6.85 -15.91 7.14
CA ALA A 58 7.82 -16.71 6.38
C ALA A 58 8.77 -17.52 7.29
N ILE A 59 9.07 -17.00 8.49
CA ILE A 59 9.87 -17.71 9.51
C ILE A 59 9.02 -18.53 10.49
N GLY A 60 7.71 -18.66 10.23
CA GLY A 60 6.80 -19.49 11.02
C GLY A 60 6.19 -18.81 12.25
N ILE A 61 6.39 -17.49 12.42
CA ILE A 61 5.79 -16.71 13.50
C ILE A 61 4.47 -16.12 13.02
N PHE A 62 3.37 -16.81 13.29
CA PHE A 62 2.03 -16.32 13.00
C PHE A 62 1.01 -16.75 14.05
N ASN A 63 0.07 -15.85 14.34
CA ASN A 63 -1.11 -16.13 15.15
C ASN A 63 -2.29 -15.32 14.59
N GLN A 64 -3.49 -15.57 15.10
CA GLN A 64 -4.71 -14.89 14.65
C GLN A 64 -4.62 -13.34 14.76
N PRO A 65 -4.11 -12.76 15.86
CA PRO A 65 -3.88 -11.32 15.95
C PRO A 65 -2.96 -10.75 14.86
N LEU A 66 -1.81 -11.39 14.59
CA LEU A 66 -0.87 -10.91 13.57
C LEU A 66 -1.47 -10.96 12.17
N ILE A 67 -2.22 -12.03 11.87
CA ILE A 67 -2.95 -12.17 10.60
C ILE A 67 -3.99 -11.05 10.43
N ARG A 68 -4.79 -10.78 11.46
CA ARG A 68 -5.79 -9.70 11.43
C ARG A 68 -5.14 -8.34 11.23
N LEU A 69 -4.02 -8.12 11.91
CA LEU A 69 -3.25 -6.89 11.80
C LEU A 69 -2.67 -6.69 10.39
N TYR A 70 -2.19 -7.76 9.77
CA TYR A 70 -1.74 -7.76 8.37
C TYR A 70 -2.89 -7.40 7.42
N LEU A 71 -4.04 -8.09 7.52
CA LEU A 71 -5.19 -7.84 6.64
C LEU A 71 -5.73 -6.42 6.77
N PHE A 72 -5.77 -5.90 8.01
CA PHE A 72 -6.15 -4.52 8.25
C PHE A 72 -5.14 -3.54 7.64
N ALA A 73 -3.83 -3.74 7.87
CA ALA A 73 -2.78 -2.88 7.33
C ALA A 73 -2.78 -2.84 5.79
N VAL A 74 -3.02 -3.99 5.14
CA VAL A 74 -3.09 -4.09 3.67
C VAL A 74 -4.32 -3.39 3.09
N ALA A 75 -5.47 -3.43 3.75
CA ALA A 75 -6.63 -2.66 3.28
C ALA A 75 -6.40 -1.15 3.48
N GLU A 76 -5.91 -0.76 4.67
CA GLU A 76 -5.68 0.63 5.03
C GLU A 76 -4.57 1.28 4.19
N LEU A 77 -3.49 0.56 3.83
CA LEU A 77 -2.43 1.15 3.01
C LEU A 77 -2.99 1.68 1.67
N VAL A 78 -3.89 0.92 1.02
CA VAL A 78 -4.49 1.33 -0.26
C VAL A 78 -5.37 2.56 -0.05
N LEU A 79 -6.11 2.60 1.06
CA LEU A 79 -6.92 3.74 1.46
C LEU A 79 -6.09 5.00 1.67
N PHE A 80 -4.99 4.92 2.42
CA PHE A 80 -4.10 6.04 2.68
C PHE A 80 -3.39 6.52 1.40
N LEU A 81 -2.99 5.62 0.52
CA LEU A 81 -2.45 5.98 -0.80
C LEU A 81 -3.50 6.71 -1.66
N SER A 82 -4.77 6.31 -1.56
CA SER A 82 -5.88 6.99 -2.23
C SER A 82 -6.11 8.38 -1.68
N PHE A 83 -6.00 8.60 -0.35
CA PHE A 83 -6.08 9.93 0.25
C PHE A 83 -4.96 10.82 -0.25
N GLY A 84 -3.74 10.31 -0.31
CA GLY A 84 -2.61 11.07 -0.85
C GLY A 84 -2.88 11.56 -2.26
N SER A 85 -3.46 10.71 -3.11
CA SER A 85 -3.88 11.06 -4.48
C SER A 85 -5.04 12.05 -4.51
N ALA A 86 -6.09 11.81 -3.73
CA ALA A 86 -7.29 12.63 -3.67
C ALA A 86 -7.01 14.08 -3.22
N ASN A 87 -6.10 14.27 -2.27
CA ASN A 87 -5.69 15.59 -1.78
C ASN A 87 -4.91 16.43 -2.80
N LEU A 88 -4.60 15.91 -3.99
CA LEU A 88 -4.02 16.71 -5.07
C LEU A 88 -5.06 17.64 -5.74
N LEU A 89 -6.35 17.32 -5.66
CA LEU A 89 -7.41 18.05 -6.37
C LEU A 89 -8.38 18.83 -5.48
N ASN A 90 -8.11 18.99 -4.18
CA ASN A 90 -8.85 19.81 -3.21
C ASN A 90 -10.35 20.02 -3.53
N GLY A 91 -11.25 19.27 -2.89
CA GLY A 91 -12.69 19.43 -3.11
C GLY A 91 -13.54 19.11 -1.89
N ARG A 92 -14.80 19.58 -1.89
CA ARG A 92 -15.78 19.29 -0.82
C ARG A 92 -16.08 17.78 -0.71
N TRP A 93 -15.95 17.05 -1.81
CA TRP A 93 -16.14 15.59 -1.86
C TRP A 93 -15.15 14.83 -0.96
N LEU A 94 -13.96 15.39 -0.68
CA LEU A 94 -12.97 14.77 0.22
C LEU A 94 -13.53 14.54 1.62
N ARG A 95 -14.40 15.42 2.11
CA ARG A 95 -15.00 15.26 3.45
C ARG A 95 -15.94 14.05 3.49
N TYR A 96 -16.74 13.86 2.45
CA TYR A 96 -17.59 12.66 2.32
C TYR A 96 -16.75 11.41 2.14
N TYR A 97 -15.67 11.50 1.37
CA TYR A 97 -14.75 10.38 1.20
C TYR A 97 -14.11 9.96 2.53
N TYR A 98 -13.60 10.90 3.33
CA TYR A 98 -13.09 10.57 4.67
C TYR A 98 -14.15 9.98 5.59
N GLY A 99 -15.38 10.52 5.58
CA GLY A 99 -16.48 9.98 6.38
C GLY A 99 -16.81 8.53 6.00
N TYR A 100 -16.91 8.26 4.69
CA TYR A 100 -17.08 6.92 4.15
C TYR A 100 -15.94 5.99 4.60
N SER A 101 -14.70 6.43 4.41
CA SER A 101 -13.51 5.68 4.74
C SER A 101 -13.44 5.29 6.21
N ILE A 102 -13.70 6.23 7.13
CA ILE A 102 -13.74 5.92 8.58
C ILE A 102 -14.78 4.84 8.87
N ALA A 103 -15.97 4.94 8.29
CA ALA A 103 -17.04 3.95 8.51
C ALA A 103 -16.63 2.56 8.00
N VAL A 104 -16.03 2.46 6.81
CA VAL A 104 -15.61 1.15 6.26
C VAL A 104 -14.37 0.59 6.97
N SER A 105 -13.45 1.42 7.45
CA SER A 105 -12.32 0.99 8.28
C SER A 105 -12.79 0.40 9.61
N ILE A 106 -13.77 1.03 10.26
CA ILE A 106 -14.39 0.50 11.48
C ILE A 106 -15.09 -0.82 11.18
N TYR A 107 -15.84 -0.89 10.07
CA TYR A 107 -16.51 -2.13 9.66
C TYR A 107 -15.51 -3.27 9.41
N LEU A 108 -14.39 -3.02 8.74
CA LEU A 108 -13.33 -4.00 8.54
C LEU A 108 -12.73 -4.46 9.87
N ALA A 109 -12.42 -3.54 10.78
CA ALA A 109 -11.87 -3.88 12.08
C ALA A 109 -12.82 -4.80 12.87
N ILE A 110 -14.12 -4.49 12.86
CA ILE A 110 -15.16 -5.31 13.49
C ILE A 110 -15.25 -6.69 12.80
N SER A 111 -15.27 -6.73 11.47
CA SER A 111 -15.32 -7.99 10.70
C SER A 111 -14.17 -8.92 11.09
N LEU A 112 -12.94 -8.39 11.10
CA LEU A 112 -11.73 -9.16 11.44
C LEU A 112 -11.73 -9.66 12.89
N MET A 113 -12.41 -8.96 13.81
CA MET A 113 -12.55 -9.40 15.21
C MET A 113 -13.59 -10.51 15.36
N LEU A 114 -14.74 -10.37 14.71
CA LEU A 114 -15.90 -11.26 14.87
C LEU A 114 -15.75 -12.57 14.08
N PHE A 115 -15.14 -12.51 12.89
CA PHE A 115 -14.98 -13.68 12.04
C PHE A 115 -13.55 -14.23 12.20
N PRO A 116 -13.38 -15.48 12.68
CA PRO A 116 -12.06 -16.08 12.77
C PRO A 116 -11.49 -16.27 11.37
N VAL A 117 -10.29 -15.76 11.16
CA VAL A 117 -9.59 -15.92 9.89
C VAL A 117 -9.20 -17.40 9.79
N GLN A 118 -9.58 -18.06 8.69
CA GLN A 118 -9.21 -19.45 8.44
C GLN A 118 -7.67 -19.56 8.24
N ARG A 119 -7.14 -20.75 7.97
CA ARG A 119 -5.70 -20.91 7.66
C ARG A 119 -5.36 -20.20 6.33
N ILE A 120 -5.10 -18.90 6.41
CA ILE A 120 -4.65 -18.09 5.27
C ILE A 120 -3.14 -18.22 5.01
N ILE A 121 -2.38 -18.74 5.98
CA ILE A 121 -0.96 -19.02 5.81
C ILE A 121 -0.83 -20.50 5.46
N LEU A 122 -0.40 -20.77 4.24
CA LEU A 122 -0.13 -22.10 3.71
C LEU A 122 1.32 -22.12 3.23
N HIS A 123 2.11 -23.09 3.67
CA HIS A 123 3.54 -23.20 3.32
C HIS A 123 4.33 -21.91 3.63
N TYR A 124 4.04 -21.25 4.75
CA TYR A 124 4.69 -20.00 5.19
C TYR A 124 4.42 -18.78 4.28
N VAL A 125 3.48 -18.92 3.34
CA VAL A 125 3.05 -17.84 2.45
C VAL A 125 1.60 -17.51 2.74
N VAL A 126 1.28 -16.22 2.72
CA VAL A 126 -0.10 -15.74 2.76
C VAL A 126 -0.72 -16.21 1.43
N PHE A 127 -1.57 -17.24 1.44
CA PHE A 127 -2.25 -17.75 0.25
C PHE A 127 -3.68 -18.35 0.46
N GLY A 128 -4.19 -18.50 1.68
CA GLY A 128 -5.45 -19.22 1.92
C GLY A 128 -6.72 -18.34 1.82
N PRO A 129 -7.91 -18.95 1.68
CA PRO A 129 -9.15 -18.22 1.44
C PRO A 129 -9.56 -17.34 2.63
N LEU A 130 -9.99 -16.12 2.32
CA LEU A 130 -10.56 -15.19 3.30
C LEU A 130 -12.05 -15.51 3.54
N PRO A 131 -12.56 -15.32 4.77
CA PRO A 131 -14.00 -15.31 5.01
C PRO A 131 -14.72 -14.31 4.10
N LEU A 132 -15.95 -14.64 3.71
CA LEU A 132 -16.73 -13.80 2.80
C LEU A 132 -16.93 -12.38 3.34
N ASN A 133 -17.19 -12.25 4.64
CA ASN A 133 -17.38 -10.93 5.28
C ASN A 133 -16.12 -10.07 5.25
N ASP A 134 -14.95 -10.65 5.50
CA ASP A 134 -13.68 -9.93 5.43
C ASP A 134 -13.35 -9.53 3.99
N THR A 135 -13.71 -10.38 3.02
CA THR A 135 -13.59 -10.08 1.59
C THR A 135 -14.47 -8.89 1.21
N ILE A 136 -15.72 -8.87 1.65
CA ILE A 136 -16.65 -7.76 1.41
C ILE A 136 -16.14 -6.49 2.09
N ALA A 137 -15.75 -6.57 3.36
CA ALA A 137 -15.26 -5.42 4.13
C ALA A 137 -14.00 -4.81 3.51
N SER A 138 -13.03 -5.64 3.14
CA SER A 138 -11.82 -5.19 2.44
C SER A 138 -12.13 -4.61 1.05
N SER A 139 -13.07 -5.21 0.32
CA SER A 139 -13.50 -4.73 -1.00
C SER A 139 -14.14 -3.34 -0.95
N LEU A 140 -14.90 -3.04 0.12
CA LEU A 140 -15.49 -1.71 0.34
C LEU A 140 -14.43 -0.62 0.56
N ILE A 141 -13.22 -0.99 0.99
CA ILE A 141 -12.09 -0.05 1.10
C ILE A 141 -11.34 0.01 -0.23
N THR A 142 -10.89 -1.15 -0.71
CA THR A 142 -9.92 -1.26 -1.80
C THR A 142 -10.50 -0.87 -3.16
N PHE A 143 -11.75 -1.22 -3.48
CA PHE A 143 -12.34 -0.85 -4.78
C PHE A 143 -12.54 0.67 -4.94
N PRO A 144 -13.21 1.38 -4.00
CA PRO A 144 -13.33 2.84 -4.11
C PRO A 144 -11.97 3.54 -4.10
N ALA A 145 -11.03 3.08 -3.27
CA ALA A 145 -9.67 3.60 -3.23
C ALA A 145 -8.96 3.45 -4.58
N ALA A 146 -9.05 2.27 -5.20
CA ALA A 146 -8.50 2.02 -6.53
C ALA A 146 -9.13 2.93 -7.60
N ILE A 147 -10.46 3.11 -7.58
CA ILE A 147 -11.16 4.02 -8.50
C ILE A 147 -10.63 5.45 -8.35
N VAL A 148 -10.49 5.95 -7.12
CA VAL A 148 -9.95 7.28 -6.85
C VAL A 148 -8.52 7.38 -7.41
N ILE A 149 -7.67 6.41 -7.11
CA ILE A 149 -6.28 6.38 -7.59
C ILE A 149 -6.23 6.42 -9.12
N ILE A 150 -6.97 5.56 -9.81
CA ILE A 150 -7.02 5.48 -11.27
C ILE A 150 -7.52 6.81 -11.87
N ALA A 151 -8.61 7.36 -11.33
CA ALA A 151 -9.17 8.63 -11.79
C ALA A 151 -8.15 9.77 -11.68
N MET A 152 -7.46 9.85 -10.54
CA MET A 152 -6.41 10.84 -10.31
C MET A 152 -5.23 10.68 -11.28
N ALA A 153 -4.86 9.44 -11.62
CA ALA A 153 -3.84 9.13 -12.63
C ALA A 153 -4.23 9.67 -13.99
N ALA A 154 -5.43 9.32 -14.44
CA ALA A 154 -5.94 9.69 -15.75
C ALA A 154 -6.02 11.22 -15.87
N MET A 155 -6.55 11.90 -14.86
CA MET A 155 -6.66 13.36 -14.84
C MET A 155 -5.28 14.04 -14.87
N SER A 156 -4.34 13.57 -14.06
CA SER A 156 -3.00 14.14 -14.01
C SER A 156 -2.22 13.90 -15.29
N TYR A 157 -2.29 12.69 -15.85
CA TYR A 157 -1.64 12.37 -17.13
C TYR A 157 -2.17 13.25 -18.27
N ARG A 158 -3.50 13.43 -18.35
CA ARG A 158 -4.12 14.30 -19.37
C ARG A 158 -3.71 15.76 -19.22
N LYS A 159 -3.55 16.27 -18.00
CA LYS A 159 -3.27 17.70 -17.76
C LYS A 159 -1.78 18.06 -17.85
N SER A 160 -0.88 17.20 -17.37
CA SER A 160 0.53 17.57 -17.18
C SER A 160 1.53 16.55 -17.74
N ARG A 161 1.09 15.44 -18.34
CA ARG A 161 1.96 14.32 -18.80
C ARG A 161 2.98 13.90 -17.73
N ASN A 162 2.62 13.98 -16.46
CA ASN A 162 3.53 13.72 -15.36
C ASN A 162 3.72 12.20 -15.17
N TYR A 163 4.67 11.63 -15.90
CA TYR A 163 5.02 10.21 -15.87
C TYR A 163 5.35 9.68 -14.47
N ARG A 164 5.78 10.54 -13.55
CA ARG A 164 6.06 10.15 -12.16
C ARG A 164 4.79 9.77 -11.41
N LEU A 165 3.76 10.59 -11.52
CA LEU A 165 2.49 10.33 -10.86
C LEU A 165 1.80 9.11 -11.48
N VAL A 166 1.98 8.89 -12.79
CA VAL A 166 1.58 7.63 -13.44
C VAL A 166 2.33 6.43 -12.85
N SER A 167 3.64 6.54 -12.63
CA SER A 167 4.43 5.47 -12.01
C SER A 167 3.96 5.16 -10.59
N ILE A 168 3.71 6.19 -9.75
CA ILE A 168 3.15 6.00 -8.40
C ILE A 168 1.86 5.19 -8.50
N ILE A 169 0.95 5.61 -9.38
CA ILE A 169 -0.37 5.03 -9.47
C ILE A 169 -0.35 3.62 -10.05
N LEU A 170 0.47 3.35 -11.07
CA LEU A 170 0.70 2.00 -11.56
C LEU A 170 1.27 1.10 -10.47
N GLY A 171 2.21 1.61 -9.66
CA GLY A 171 2.71 0.89 -8.50
C GLY A 171 1.60 0.51 -7.53
N VAL A 172 0.74 1.47 -7.16
CA VAL A 172 -0.40 1.19 -6.26
C VAL A 172 -1.40 0.20 -6.88
N ILE A 173 -1.70 0.32 -8.18
CA ILE A 173 -2.61 -0.59 -8.89
C ILE A 173 -2.05 -2.01 -8.86
N ILE A 174 -0.76 -2.21 -9.18
CA ILE A 174 -0.14 -3.53 -9.18
C ILE A 174 -0.18 -4.16 -7.79
N VAL A 175 0.16 -3.41 -6.74
CA VAL A 175 0.08 -3.88 -5.35
C VAL A 175 -1.37 -4.20 -4.95
N SER A 176 -2.33 -3.36 -5.35
CA SER A 176 -3.76 -3.58 -5.04
C SER A 176 -4.33 -4.81 -5.75
N ILE A 177 -3.96 -5.02 -7.03
CA ILE A 177 -4.38 -6.17 -7.83
C ILE A 177 -3.71 -7.46 -7.33
N ALA A 178 -2.48 -7.39 -6.82
CA ALA A 178 -1.79 -8.55 -6.24
C ALA A 178 -2.62 -9.19 -5.11
N GLY A 179 -3.25 -8.36 -4.28
CA GLY A 179 -4.16 -8.80 -3.22
C GLY A 179 -5.44 -9.48 -3.75
N THR A 180 -5.91 -9.12 -4.95
CA THR A 180 -7.11 -9.72 -5.57
C THR A 180 -6.79 -10.99 -6.37
N LEU A 181 -5.65 -11.02 -7.07
CA LEU A 181 -5.14 -12.19 -7.81
C LEU A 181 -4.57 -13.29 -6.90
N TYR A 182 -4.46 -13.01 -5.61
CA TYR A 182 -4.24 -13.96 -4.53
C TYR A 182 -5.16 -15.19 -4.57
N ILE A 183 -6.31 -15.10 -5.23
CA ILE A 183 -7.27 -16.21 -5.40
C ILE A 183 -6.82 -17.24 -6.47
N ALA A 184 -5.77 -16.97 -7.27
CA ALA A 184 -5.45 -17.72 -8.49
C ALA A 184 -4.34 -18.82 -8.39
N LYS A 185 -4.01 -19.34 -7.19
CA LYS A 185 -3.07 -20.48 -6.99
C LYS A 185 -1.58 -20.23 -7.29
N PHE A 186 -1.12 -18.98 -7.42
CA PHE A 186 0.29 -18.65 -7.63
C PHE A 186 0.89 -17.79 -6.48
N PRO A 187 1.44 -18.41 -5.42
CA PRO A 187 2.02 -17.70 -4.27
C PRO A 187 3.17 -16.75 -4.65
N ALA A 188 3.95 -17.09 -5.69
CA ALA A 188 5.05 -16.26 -6.17
C ALA A 188 4.59 -14.93 -6.82
N PHE A 189 3.35 -14.88 -7.33
CA PHE A 189 2.84 -13.70 -8.02
C PHE A 189 2.71 -12.48 -7.09
N LEU A 190 2.34 -12.71 -5.81
CA LEU A 190 2.24 -11.66 -4.80
C LEU A 190 3.58 -10.92 -4.65
N TYR A 191 4.67 -11.66 -4.42
CA TYR A 191 5.99 -11.09 -4.22
C TYR A 191 6.54 -10.37 -5.46
N TYR A 192 6.27 -10.91 -6.67
CA TYR A 192 6.65 -10.22 -7.90
C TYR A 192 5.88 -8.91 -8.08
N ALA A 193 4.58 -8.92 -7.82
CA ALA A 193 3.75 -7.73 -7.93
C ALA A 193 4.14 -6.68 -6.88
N GLU A 194 4.45 -7.08 -5.66
CA GLU A 194 4.97 -6.18 -4.62
C GLU A 194 6.34 -5.60 -4.99
N PHE A 195 7.24 -6.41 -5.51
CA PHE A 195 8.56 -5.96 -5.97
C PHE A 195 8.45 -4.95 -7.12
N ILE A 196 7.62 -5.25 -8.12
CA ILE A 196 7.35 -4.32 -9.23
C ILE A 196 6.67 -3.05 -8.71
N GLY A 197 5.72 -3.21 -7.80
CA GLY A 197 4.98 -2.14 -7.15
C GLY A 197 5.92 -1.17 -6.43
N ILE A 198 6.81 -1.67 -5.58
CA ILE A 198 7.76 -0.83 -4.84
C ILE A 198 8.75 -0.13 -5.79
N LEU A 199 9.21 -0.78 -6.86
CA LEU A 199 10.06 -0.14 -7.87
C LEU A 199 9.35 1.01 -8.58
N LEU A 200 8.09 0.85 -8.95
CA LEU A 200 7.30 1.90 -9.58
C LEU A 200 7.01 3.06 -8.62
N LEU A 201 6.80 2.78 -7.33
CA LEU A 201 6.67 3.79 -6.30
C LEU A 201 7.98 4.56 -6.11
N TRP A 202 9.13 3.87 -6.12
CA TRP A 202 10.44 4.50 -6.12
C TRP A 202 10.63 5.43 -7.32
N ILE A 203 10.35 4.98 -8.55
CA ILE A 203 10.45 5.81 -9.76
C ILE A 203 9.52 7.03 -9.68
N GLY A 204 8.35 6.85 -9.08
CA GLY A 204 7.35 7.88 -8.94
C GLY A 204 7.70 8.96 -7.91
N PHE A 205 8.22 8.55 -6.75
CA PHE A 205 8.52 9.46 -5.64
C PHE A 205 9.97 9.98 -5.63
N PHE A 206 10.91 9.22 -6.18
CA PHE A 206 12.31 9.61 -6.20
C PHE A 206 12.54 10.68 -7.27
N ASP A 207 12.81 11.90 -6.81
CA ASP A 207 13.28 12.99 -7.66
C ASP A 207 14.73 13.31 -7.36
N ALA A 208 15.64 12.75 -8.17
CA ALA A 208 17.07 13.06 -8.12
C ALA A 208 17.36 14.58 -8.22
N ARG A 209 16.48 15.37 -8.86
CA ARG A 209 16.65 16.83 -9.00
C ARG A 209 16.28 17.60 -7.73
N SER A 210 15.53 17.00 -6.80
CA SER A 210 15.20 17.61 -5.51
C SER A 210 16.35 17.58 -4.50
N VAL A 211 17.33 16.70 -4.72
CA VAL A 211 18.58 16.59 -3.93
C VAL A 211 19.65 17.54 -4.48
N ILE A 212 19.67 17.79 -5.79
CA ILE A 212 20.69 18.62 -6.46
C ILE A 212 20.37 20.13 -6.38
N ARG A 213 19.12 20.51 -6.16
CA ARG A 213 18.75 21.93 -6.03
C ARG A 213 19.16 22.46 -4.64
N LYS A 214 20.47 22.70 -4.46
CA LYS A 214 21.00 23.65 -3.47
C LYS A 214 20.12 24.90 -3.55
N LYS A 215 19.59 25.34 -2.41
CA LYS A 215 19.02 26.68 -2.27
C LYS A 215 20.02 27.65 -2.94
N PRO A 216 19.60 28.51 -3.89
CA PRO A 216 20.35 29.73 -4.07
C PRO A 216 20.23 30.46 -2.72
N GLU A 217 21.35 30.59 -2.03
CA GLU A 217 21.54 31.63 -1.03
C GLU A 217 21.37 32.95 -1.78
N ASN A 218 20.15 33.48 -1.78
CA ASN A 218 19.93 34.86 -2.15
C ASN A 218 20.01 35.67 -0.87
N GLN A 219 21.20 36.27 -0.72
CA GLN A 219 21.50 37.65 -0.31
C GLN A 219 20.86 38.17 0.98
#